data_AF-A0A4Y2IJP5-F1
#
_entry.id   AF-A0A4Y2IJP5-F1
#
_cell.length_a   1.000
_cell.length_b   1.000
_cell.length_c   1.000
_cell.angle_alpha   90.00
_cell.angle_beta   90.00
_cell.angle_gamma   90.00
#
_symmetry.space_group_name_H-M   'P 1'
#
loop_
_entity.id
_entity.type
_entity.pdbx_description
1 polymer ?
#
loop_
_entity_poly.entity_id
_entity_poly.type
_entity_poly.pdbx_seq_one_letter_code
_entity_poly.pdbx_strand_id
1 'polypeptide(L)'
;MAYDLLRNQKLEVHFYNSVKGKPDMKDFHSVYCYLFYEFDKFWLSEKPRDLMEFSRIRAKFQDHVLKLLQNPKAQLKLSFLIKTV
;
A
#
# COMPACT_ATOMS: atom_id res chain seq x y z
N MET A 1 -2.55 9.79 -0.21
CA MET A 1 -1.69 8.68 -0.69
C MET A 1 -2.52 7.60 -1.39
N ALA A 2 -3.33 6.80 -0.68
CA ALA A 2 -4.12 5.73 -1.33
C ALA A 2 -5.07 6.25 -2.43
N TYR A 3 -5.78 7.34 -2.14
CA TYR A 3 -6.63 8.01 -3.14
C TYR A 3 -5.83 8.57 -4.32
N ASP A 4 -4.65 9.14 -4.07
CA ASP A 4 -3.78 9.66 -5.13
C ASP A 4 -3.27 8.53 -6.04
N LEU A 5 -2.96 7.35 -5.47
CA LEU A 5 -2.59 6.16 -6.22
C LEU A 5 -3.74 5.65 -7.09
N LEU A 6 -4.97 5.69 -6.58
CA LEU A 6 -6.17 5.33 -7.33
C LEU A 6 -6.44 6.31 -8.49
N ARG A 7 -6.44 7.62 -8.19
CA ARG A 7 -6.71 8.68 -9.16
C ARG A 7 -5.68 8.71 -10.29
N ASN A 8 -4.42 8.42 -9.98
CA ASN A 8 -3.32 8.38 -10.94
C ASN A 8 -3.14 7.00 -11.61
N GLN A 9 -4.14 6.12 -11.52
CA GLN A 9 -4.16 4.79 -12.16
C GLN A 9 -2.97 3.88 -11.77
N LYS A 10 -2.32 4.14 -10.64
CA LYS A 10 -1.16 3.35 -10.18
C LYS A 10 -1.56 1.99 -9.60
N LEU A 11 -2.85 1.81 -9.27
CA LEU A 11 -3.38 0.56 -8.71
C LEU A 11 -3.92 -0.41 -9.76
N GLU A 12 -3.91 -0.07 -11.05
CA GLU A 12 -4.45 -0.91 -12.11
C GLU A 12 -3.76 -2.28 -12.15
N VAL A 13 -2.43 -2.32 -12.09
CA VAL A 13 -1.65 -3.56 -12.06
C VAL A 13 -2.08 -4.46 -10.89
N HIS A 14 -2.35 -3.88 -9.73
CA HIS A 14 -2.83 -4.64 -8.58
C HIS A 14 -4.24 -5.20 -8.83
N PHE A 15 -5.17 -4.38 -9.32
CA PHE A 15 -6.55 -4.79 -9.55
C PHE A 15 -6.68 -5.84 -10.66
N TYR A 16 -5.95 -5.68 -11.78
CA TYR A 16 -5.90 -6.66 -12.85
C TYR A 16 -5.40 -8.04 -12.39
N ASN A 17 -4.45 -8.07 -11.46
CA ASN A 17 -3.89 -9.31 -10.94
C ASN A 17 -4.67 -9.91 -9.76
N SER A 18 -5.44 -9.08 -9.03
CA SER A 18 -6.00 -9.47 -7.73
C SER A 18 -7.51 -9.69 -7.75
N VAL A 19 -8.24 -9.06 -8.68
CA VAL A 19 -9.71 -9.08 -8.74
C VAL A 19 -10.16 -9.82 -9.99
N LYS A 20 -11.06 -10.79 -9.82
CA LYS A 20 -11.76 -11.43 -10.95
C LYS A 20 -12.99 -10.60 -11.29
N GLY A 21 -12.86 -9.69 -12.26
CA GLY A 21 -13.96 -8.83 -12.72
C GLY A 21 -13.74 -7.36 -12.41
N LYS A 22 -14.83 -6.59 -12.24
CA LYS A 22 -14.75 -5.15 -11.98
C LYS A 22 -14.39 -4.89 -10.51
N PRO A 23 -13.33 -4.11 -10.22
CA PRO A 23 -12.98 -3.74 -8.86
C PRO A 23 -14.08 -2.94 -8.18
N ASP A 24 -14.29 -3.18 -6.89
CA ASP A 24 -15.24 -2.46 -6.06
C ASP A 24 -14.56 -1.64 -4.94
N MET A 25 -15.36 -0.99 -4.10
CA MET A 25 -14.84 -0.18 -2.99
C MET A 25 -14.17 -1.04 -1.91
N LYS A 26 -14.53 -2.32 -1.76
CA LYS A 26 -13.91 -3.25 -0.80
C LYS A 26 -12.51 -3.64 -1.25
N ASP A 27 -12.29 -3.79 -2.56
CA ASP A 27 -10.95 -4.00 -3.13
C ASP A 27 -10.05 -2.80 -2.83
N PHE A 28 -10.56 -1.57 -3.05
CA PHE A 28 -9.83 -0.36 -2.69
C PHE A 28 -9.57 -0.24 -1.18
N HIS A 29 -10.55 -0.56 -0.35
CA HIS A 29 -10.39 -0.56 1.11
C HIS A 29 -9.33 -1.56 1.57
N SER A 30 -9.25 -2.72 0.94
CA SER A 30 -8.21 -3.74 1.23
C SER A 30 -6.81 -3.20 0.94
N VAL A 31 -6.63 -2.47 -0.17
CA VAL A 31 -5.38 -1.76 -0.49
C VAL A 31 -5.09 -0.67 0.53
N TYR A 32 -6.10 0.10 0.95
CA TYR A 32 -5.93 1.13 1.98
C TYR A 32 -5.43 0.53 3.30
N CYS A 33 -6.05 -0.56 3.77
CA CYS A 33 -5.61 -1.27 4.97
C CYS A 33 -4.19 -1.82 4.83
N TYR A 34 -3.83 -2.33 3.65
CA TYR A 34 -2.46 -2.72 3.34
C TYR A 34 -1.46 -1.58 3.50
N LEU A 35 -1.73 -0.46 2.82
CA LEU A 35 -0.85 0.70 2.86
C LEU A 35 -0.72 1.26 4.27
N PHE A 36 -1.79 1.27 5.05
CA PHE A 36 -1.78 1.78 6.42
C PHE A 36 -0.90 0.91 7.33
N TYR A 37 -1.09 -0.40 7.31
CA TYR A 37 -0.32 -1.34 8.12
C TYR A 37 1.16 -1.38 7.73
N GLU A 38 1.45 -1.40 6.43
CA GLU A 38 2.83 -1.43 5.95
C GLU A 38 3.55 -0.09 6.20
N PHE A 39 2.82 1.03 6.15
CA PHE A 39 3.36 2.32 6.52
C PHE A 39 3.72 2.39 8.01
N ASP A 40 2.89 1.85 8.91
CA ASP A 40 3.19 1.80 10.35
C ASP A 40 4.49 1.03 10.62
N LYS A 41 4.67 -0.13 9.98
CA LYS A 41 5.93 -0.88 10.04
C LYS A 41 7.11 -0.10 9.50
N PHE A 42 6.93 0.55 8.35
CA PHE A 42 7.97 1.35 7.71
C PHE A 42 8.38 2.53 8.59
N TRP A 43 7.40 3.21 9.19
CA TRP A 43 7.59 4.31 10.13
C TRP A 43 8.42 3.89 11.34
N LEU A 44 8.10 2.75 11.97
CA LEU A 44 8.88 2.22 13.09
C LEU A 44 10.31 1.85 12.68
N SER A 45 10.48 1.28 11.49
CA SER A 45 11.81 0.88 10.97
C SER A 45 12.73 2.07 10.68
N GLU A 46 12.18 3.21 10.24
CA GLU A 46 12.96 4.42 9.93
C GLU A 46 13.44 5.16 11.19
N LYS A 47 12.94 4.79 12.38
CA LYS A 47 13.30 5.41 13.68
C LYS A 47 13.30 6.95 13.61
N PRO A 48 12.15 7.57 13.28
CA PRO A 48 12.03 9.02 13.20
C PRO A 48 12.40 9.66 14.53
N ARG A 49 13.08 10.81 14.46
CA ARG A 49 13.42 11.60 15.65
C ARG A 49 12.19 12.26 16.25
N ASP A 50 11.28 12.73 15.41
CA ASP A 50 10.06 13.44 15.79
C ASP A 50 9.00 13.35 14.67
N LEU A 51 7.84 13.94 14.93
CA LEU A 51 6.71 13.95 14.00
C LEU A 51 6.96 14.81 12.74
N MET A 52 7.93 15.73 12.74
CA MET A 52 8.22 16.57 11.56
C MET A 52 8.75 15.72 10.40
N GLU A 53 9.39 14.59 10.70
CA GLU A 53 9.84 13.60 9.73
C GLU A 53 8.69 12.86 9.03
N PHE A 54 7.44 13.01 9.51
CA PHE A 54 6.26 12.38 8.93
C PHE A 54 6.12 12.60 7.44
N SER A 55 6.20 13.85 6.99
CA SER A 55 6.05 14.18 5.58
C SER A 55 7.16 13.54 4.72
N ARG A 56 8.40 13.54 5.22
CA ARG A 56 9.57 12.96 4.53
C ARG A 56 9.46 11.45 4.42
N ILE A 57 9.17 10.77 5.53
CA ILE A 57 9.06 9.30 5.58
C ILE A 57 7.83 8.83 4.79
N ARG A 58 6.71 9.57 4.85
CA ARG A 58 5.53 9.30 4.03
C ARG A 58 5.84 9.41 2.54
N ALA A 59 6.59 10.43 2.11
CA ALA A 59 6.99 10.55 0.70
C ALA A 59 7.91 9.38 0.29
N LYS A 60 8.89 9.03 1.14
CA LYS A 60 9.79 7.88 0.92
C LYS A 60 9.02 6.56 0.80
N PHE A 61 8.02 6.35 1.65
CA PHE A 61 7.14 5.19 1.59
C PHE A 61 6.31 5.18 0.31
N GLN A 62 5.77 6.32 -0.10
CA GLN A 62 5.02 6.43 -1.36
C GLN A 62 5.89 6.04 -2.57
N ASP A 63 7.13 6.51 -2.63
CA ASP A 63 8.07 6.12 -3.69
C ASP A 63 8.39 4.63 -3.66
N HIS A 64 8.52 4.03 -2.47
CA HIS A 64 8.70 2.59 -2.31
C HIS A 64 7.50 1.80 -2.86
N VAL A 65 6.27 2.21 -2.52
CA VAL A 65 5.04 1.59 -3.04
C VAL A 65 4.93 1.74 -4.56
N LEU A 66 5.28 2.90 -5.11
CA LEU A 66 5.28 3.12 -6.56
C LEU A 66 6.27 2.19 -7.27
N LYS A 67 7.47 1.99 -6.72
CA LYS A 67 8.45 1.03 -7.25
C LYS A 67 7.94 -0.40 -7.20
N LEU A 68 7.25 -0.80 -6.13
CA LEU A 68 6.61 -2.12 -6.06
C LEU A 68 5.57 -2.29 -7.17
N LEU A 69 4.72 -1.28 -7.39
CA LEU A 69 3.66 -1.29 -8.41
C LEU A 69 4.19 -1.26 -9.86
N GLN A 70 5.46 -0.93 -10.10
CA GLN A 70 6.09 -1.08 -11.42
C GLN A 70 6.27 -2.56 -11.80
N ASN A 71 6.32 -3.47 -10.82
CA ASN A 71 6.38 -4.89 -11.11
C ASN A 71 4.99 -5.36 -11.59
N PRO A 72 4.87 -5.92 -12.81
CA PRO A 72 3.59 -6.35 -13.37
C PRO A 72 2.93 -7.50 -12.60
N LYS A 73 3.62 -8.13 -11.65
CA LYS A 73 3.06 -9.17 -10.76
C LYS A 73 2.79 -8.67 -9.34
N ALA A 74 2.95 -7.38 -9.07
CA ALA A 74 2.80 -6.84 -7.73
C ALA A 74 1.36 -6.98 -7.22
N GLN A 75 1.24 -7.51 -6.00
CA GLN A 75 -0.03 -7.60 -5.29
C GLN A 75 0.12 -6.97 -3.90
N LEU A 76 -0.57 -5.86 -3.68
CA LEU A 76 -0.67 -5.20 -2.39
C LEU A 76 -1.76 -5.89 -1.55
N LYS A 77 -1.43 -7.02 -0.94
CA LYS A 77 -2.36 -7.77 -0.08
C LYS A 77 -1.80 -7.92 1.31
N LEU A 78 -2.65 -7.71 2.32
CA LEU A 78 -2.28 -8.03 3.68
C LEU A 78 -2.31 -9.54 3.86
N SER A 79 -1.14 -10.17 3.93
CA SER A 79 -1.05 -11.55 4.39
C SER A 79 -1.15 -11.54 5.91
N PHE A 80 -2.36 -11.45 6.45
CA PHE A 80 -2.56 -11.96 7.80
C PHE A 80 -2.33 -13.47 7.69
N LEU A 81 -1.15 -13.94 8.08
CA LEU A 81 -1.04 -15.29 8.64
C LEU A 81 -1.87 -15.25 9.92
N ILE A 82 -3.18 -15.38 9.79
CA ILE A 82 -4.03 -15.77 10.90
C ILE A 82 -3.52 -17.17 11.22
N LYS A 83 -2.61 -17.25 12.20
CA LYS A 83 -2.46 -18.48 12.97
C LYS A 83 -3.81 -18.69 13.63
N THR A 84 -4.71 -19.36 12.93
CA THR A 84 -5.87 -20.01 13.55
C THR A 84 -5.27 -21.04 14.50
N VAL A 85 -5.23 -20.64 15.78
CA VAL A 85 -5.08 -21.53 16.94
C VAL A 85 -6.34 -22.36 17.06
#